data_AF-A0A956FHI6-F1
#
_entry.id   AF-A0A956FHI6-F1
#
_cell.length_a   1.000
_cell.length_b   1.000
_cell.length_c   1.000
_cell.angle_alpha   90.00
_cell.angle_beta   90.00
_cell.angle_gamma   90.00
#
_symmetry.space_group_name_H-M   'P 1'
#
loop_
_entity.id
_entity.type
_entity.pdbx_description
1 polymer ?
#
loop_
_entity_poly.entity_id
_entity_poly.type
_entity_poly.pdbx_seq_one_letter_code
_entity_poly.pdbx_strand_id
1 'polypeptide(L)'
;MKTSITPDLRNTLSLGLAGLLAGLCASACDLPDKDLGADPMSTTGDSGTAGDDGPCVDGDTKMEDCNTCTCEGGSWSCTEIACGDESGGNACDPNDLPDCGDCSCEDGLWVCTAIGCDPTGGSDTGVGECDPDEEPDDGCNGCLCQDGTWTCTANVCPDSPPVGICDGTEVVDPFTILDAAVMDHELLLTVQYSGGCATHDFGTCWDEAFLESEPVQVGLLISHEDNDDPCDALPTEMLAFDLSPVRNAWIDAYQQLSGTITLNVAGWGSIDYTF
;
A
#
# COMPACT_ATOMS: atom_id res chain seq x y z
N MET A 1 20.22 -40.97 -44.33
CA MET A 1 21.59 -40.51 -44.03
C MET A 1 21.52 -39.87 -42.65
N LYS A 2 21.87 -40.56 -41.55
CA LYS A 2 23.14 -40.37 -40.79
C LYS A 2 23.75 -38.98 -41.05
N THR A 3 23.95 -38.11 -40.05
CA THR A 3 25.00 -38.30 -39.04
C THR A 3 24.76 -37.41 -37.80
N SER A 4 24.99 -37.99 -36.63
CA SER A 4 25.09 -37.41 -35.29
C SER A 4 26.53 -36.94 -35.05
N ILE A 5 26.75 -35.77 -34.45
CA ILE A 5 28.02 -35.40 -33.79
C ILE A 5 27.75 -34.46 -32.61
N THR A 6 27.85 -35.00 -31.39
CA THR A 6 28.34 -34.28 -30.19
C THR A 6 29.87 -34.39 -30.16
N PRO A 7 30.56 -33.47 -29.47
CA PRO A 7 31.36 -33.98 -28.34
C PRO A 7 31.33 -33.12 -27.08
N ASP A 8 31.36 -33.87 -25.99
CA ASP A 8 31.62 -33.56 -24.59
C ASP A 8 33.07 -33.05 -24.39
N LEU A 9 33.28 -32.01 -23.58
CA LEU A 9 34.61 -31.64 -23.07
C LEU A 9 34.51 -31.28 -21.59
N ARG A 10 34.54 -32.32 -20.75
CA ARG A 10 34.87 -32.26 -19.33
C ARG A 10 36.27 -31.69 -19.13
N ASN A 11 36.36 -30.54 -18.46
CA ASN A 11 37.62 -30.01 -17.96
C ASN A 11 37.86 -30.55 -16.54
N THR A 12 38.96 -31.28 -16.37
CA THR A 12 39.50 -31.75 -15.09
C THR A 12 40.90 -31.17 -14.93
N LEU A 13 41.29 -30.85 -13.69
CA LEU A 13 42.63 -30.57 -13.10
C LEU A 13 42.47 -29.40 -12.11
N SER A 14 43.04 -29.36 -10.90
CA SER A 14 44.04 -30.21 -10.25
C SER A 14 43.97 -30.02 -8.73
N LEU A 15 44.40 -31.08 -8.04
CA LEU A 15 44.69 -31.25 -6.61
C LEU A 15 45.89 -30.40 -6.13
N GLY A 16 45.90 -30.09 -4.82
CA GLY A 16 47.07 -29.68 -4.01
C GLY A 16 46.74 -28.48 -3.10
N LEU A 17 47.06 -28.42 -1.81
CA LEU A 17 47.89 -29.22 -0.92
C LEU A 17 47.54 -28.82 0.53
N ALA A 18 47.64 -29.77 1.46
CA ALA A 18 47.42 -29.58 2.89
C ALA A 18 48.47 -28.63 3.53
N GLY A 19 48.07 -27.92 4.59
CA GLY A 19 48.95 -27.10 5.42
C GLY A 19 48.31 -26.72 6.75
N LEU A 20 48.40 -27.63 7.72
CA LEU A 20 48.05 -27.46 9.12
C LEU A 20 49.15 -26.62 9.82
N LEU A 21 48.82 -25.51 10.48
CA LEU A 21 49.68 -24.92 11.51
C LEU A 21 48.84 -24.24 12.59
N ALA A 22 48.82 -24.85 13.78
CA ALA A 22 48.38 -24.24 15.03
C ALA A 22 49.56 -23.45 15.63
N GLY A 23 49.29 -22.30 16.26
CA GLY A 23 50.32 -21.58 17.02
C GLY A 23 49.91 -20.18 17.45
N LEU A 24 49.61 -20.04 18.74
CA LEU A 24 49.32 -18.83 19.50
C LEU A 24 50.25 -17.65 19.22
N CYS A 25 49.70 -16.43 19.29
CA CYS A 25 50.27 -15.32 20.08
C CYS A 25 49.17 -14.29 20.35
N ALA A 26 48.79 -14.16 21.63
CA ALA A 26 48.04 -13.03 22.14
C ALA A 26 48.99 -11.82 22.25
N SER A 27 48.60 -10.69 21.70
CA SER A 27 49.19 -9.40 22.04
C SER A 27 48.03 -8.42 22.21
N ALA A 28 47.77 -8.10 23.47
CA ALA A 28 46.97 -6.97 23.90
C ALA A 28 47.51 -5.69 23.24
N CYS A 29 46.61 -4.91 22.64
CA CYS A 29 46.88 -3.52 22.34
C CYS A 29 46.06 -2.69 23.34
N ASP A 30 46.77 -2.20 24.35
CA ASP A 30 46.37 -1.10 25.22
C ASP A 30 45.86 0.09 24.39
N LEU A 31 44.59 0.47 24.60
CA LEU A 31 44.08 1.78 24.20
C LEU A 31 44.12 2.68 25.44
N PRO A 32 44.74 3.87 25.35
CA PRO A 32 44.88 4.77 26.49
C PRO A 32 43.54 5.39 26.91
N ASP A 33 43.34 5.42 28.23
CA ASP A 33 42.30 6.13 28.96
C ASP A 33 42.16 7.58 28.46
N LYS A 34 40.93 7.98 28.13
CA LYS A 34 40.59 9.39 27.96
C LYS A 34 40.01 9.88 29.27
N ASP A 35 40.83 10.67 29.95
CA ASP A 35 40.57 11.32 31.22
C ASP A 35 39.40 12.30 31.13
N LEU A 36 38.68 12.36 32.24
CA LEU A 36 37.56 13.20 32.59
C LEU A 36 38.05 14.66 32.76
N GLY A 37 37.69 15.53 31.83
CA GLY A 37 37.83 16.97 31.97
C GLY A 37 36.50 17.60 32.40
N ALA A 38 36.43 18.04 33.65
CA ALA A 38 35.35 18.85 34.20
C ALA A 38 35.42 20.32 33.73
N ASP A 39 34.30 21.01 33.93
CA ASP A 39 34.04 22.48 34.02
C ASP A 39 33.28 23.12 32.83
N PRO A 40 32.46 24.18 33.06
CA PRO A 40 31.48 24.36 34.11
C PRO A 40 30.10 24.84 33.58
N MET A 41 29.10 24.66 34.43
CA MET A 41 27.79 25.33 34.52
C MET A 41 27.57 26.56 33.63
N SER A 42 26.66 26.45 32.64
CA SER A 42 26.00 27.60 32.01
C SER A 42 24.49 27.44 32.18
N THR A 43 23.94 28.29 33.04
CA THR A 43 22.52 28.45 33.32
C THR A 43 21.86 29.36 32.27
N THR A 44 20.89 28.84 31.52
CA THR A 44 19.68 29.54 31.07
C THR A 44 18.75 28.49 30.47
N GLY A 45 17.50 28.46 30.94
CA GLY A 45 16.55 27.39 30.69
C GLY A 45 15.79 27.52 29.38
N ASP A 46 15.30 26.37 28.92
CA ASP A 46 13.97 26.21 28.34
C ASP A 46 13.50 24.77 28.61
N SER A 47 12.23 24.62 28.99
CA SER A 47 11.65 23.39 29.53
C SER A 47 11.23 22.43 28.40
N GLY A 48 11.91 21.30 28.31
CA GLY A 48 11.42 20.08 27.68
C GLY A 48 11.77 18.90 28.57
N THR A 49 10.88 18.50 29.46
CA THR A 49 11.12 17.43 30.43
C THR A 49 11.01 16.07 29.75
N ALA A 50 12.17 15.43 29.52
CA ALA A 50 12.27 13.98 29.44
C ALA A 50 11.90 13.36 30.80
N GLY A 51 11.21 12.22 30.76
CA GLY A 51 10.58 11.55 31.89
C GLY A 51 11.46 11.42 33.14
N ASP A 52 10.92 11.92 34.26
CA ASP A 52 11.44 11.71 35.61
C ASP A 52 10.78 10.45 36.18
N ASP A 53 11.36 9.29 35.89
CA ASP A 53 10.93 8.03 36.50
C ASP A 53 11.69 7.80 37.80
N GLY A 54 11.05 8.15 38.92
CA GLY A 54 11.54 7.82 40.25
C GLY A 54 11.68 6.30 40.50
N PRO A 55 12.38 5.90 41.58
CA PRO A 55 12.55 4.48 41.93
C PRO A 55 11.19 3.79 42.19
N CYS A 56 10.96 2.65 41.54
CA CYS A 56 9.75 1.84 41.70
C CYS A 56 9.89 0.76 42.78
N VAL A 57 8.76 0.19 43.24
CA VAL A 57 8.75 -0.95 44.16
C VAL A 57 8.48 -2.23 43.39
N ASP A 58 9.26 -3.28 43.66
CA ASP A 58 9.11 -4.58 42.98
C ASP A 58 7.68 -5.10 43.06
N GLY A 59 7.13 -5.42 41.89
CA GLY A 59 5.73 -5.83 41.70
C GLY A 59 4.77 -4.69 41.35
N ASP A 60 5.20 -3.43 41.37
CA ASP A 60 4.41 -2.33 40.82
C ASP A 60 4.22 -2.51 39.31
N THR A 61 3.07 -2.07 38.80
CA THR A 61 2.76 -2.05 37.38
C THR A 61 2.36 -0.65 36.96
N LYS A 62 2.89 -0.16 35.84
CA LYS A 62 2.45 1.07 35.17
C LYS A 62 2.24 0.82 33.68
N MET A 63 1.55 1.73 33.03
CA MET A 63 1.40 1.73 31.58
C MET A 63 2.11 2.98 31.06
N GLU A 64 3.01 2.80 30.11
CA GLU A 64 3.68 3.87 29.38
C GLU A 64 3.36 3.67 27.91
N ASP A 65 2.69 4.66 27.32
CA ASP A 65 2.04 4.54 26.03
C ASP A 65 1.11 3.29 26.01
N CYS A 66 1.30 2.37 25.06
CA CYS A 66 0.60 1.09 25.02
C CYS A 66 1.34 -0.05 25.75
N ASN A 67 2.55 0.22 26.25
CA ASN A 67 3.40 -0.79 26.85
C ASN A 67 3.07 -0.98 28.32
N THR A 68 2.94 -2.24 28.73
CA THR A 68 2.73 -2.60 30.13
C THR A 68 4.09 -2.80 30.79
N CYS A 69 4.36 -2.01 31.83
CA CYS A 69 5.59 -2.03 32.59
C CYS A 69 5.39 -2.68 33.95
N THR A 70 6.32 -3.54 34.34
CA THR A 70 6.38 -4.16 35.68
C THR A 70 7.72 -3.82 36.32
N CYS A 71 7.70 -3.45 37.59
CA CYS A 71 8.92 -3.17 38.34
C CYS A 71 9.55 -4.47 38.85
N GLU A 72 10.81 -4.72 38.49
CA GLU A 72 11.63 -5.81 39.02
C GLU A 72 13.04 -5.30 39.35
N GLY A 73 13.53 -5.58 40.56
CA GLY A 73 14.85 -5.13 41.01
C GLY A 73 14.99 -3.61 41.13
N GLY A 74 13.88 -2.89 41.37
CA GLY A 74 13.83 -1.43 41.44
C GLY A 74 13.94 -0.73 40.08
N SER A 75 13.73 -1.46 38.98
CA SER A 75 13.76 -0.91 37.62
C SER A 75 12.53 -1.35 36.83
N TRP A 76 12.03 -0.48 35.96
CA TRP A 76 10.88 -0.75 35.12
C TRP A 76 11.29 -1.63 33.94
N SER A 77 10.58 -2.75 33.79
CA SER A 77 10.66 -3.62 32.61
C SER A 77 9.35 -3.55 31.86
N CYS A 78 9.36 -2.94 30.68
CA CYS A 78 8.19 -2.77 29.84
C CYS A 78 8.13 -3.80 28.72
N THR A 79 6.93 -4.12 28.26
CA THR A 79 6.77 -4.76 26.95
C THR A 79 7.35 -3.84 25.88
N GLU A 80 7.91 -4.40 24.81
CA GLU A 80 8.33 -3.62 23.62
C GLU A 80 7.34 -3.90 22.49
N ILE A 81 6.12 -3.41 22.68
CA ILE A 81 5.11 -3.34 21.63
C ILE A 81 5.33 -1.99 20.94
N ALA A 82 5.43 -2.03 19.62
CA ALA A 82 5.39 -0.82 18.81
C ALA A 82 4.00 -0.21 18.96
N CYS A 83 3.91 0.83 19.79
CA CYS A 83 2.72 1.64 19.91
C CYS A 83 2.71 2.55 18.68
N GLY A 84 1.79 2.32 17.76
CA GLY A 84 1.55 3.26 16.67
C GLY A 84 1.22 4.63 17.27
N ASP A 85 1.63 5.70 16.58
CA ASP A 85 1.41 7.08 17.00
C ASP A 85 -0.01 7.27 17.54
N GLU A 86 -0.12 8.06 18.61
CA GLU A 86 -1.34 8.30 19.34
C GLU A 86 -2.43 8.95 18.48
N SER A 87 -3.16 8.09 17.75
CA SER A 87 -4.50 8.28 17.19
C SER A 87 -5.18 6.91 17.01
N GLY A 88 -4.84 5.94 17.87
CA GLY A 88 -5.32 4.57 17.82
C GLY A 88 -6.40 4.26 18.85
N GLY A 89 -7.51 4.98 18.80
CA GLY A 89 -8.72 4.63 19.54
C GLY A 89 -9.92 5.28 18.90
N ASN A 90 -10.98 4.51 18.62
CA ASN A 90 -12.30 5.01 18.18
C ASN A 90 -12.98 5.86 19.28
N ALA A 91 -12.27 6.79 19.90
CA ALA A 91 -12.71 7.71 20.94
C ALA A 91 -12.59 9.15 20.38
N CYS A 92 -13.71 9.76 19.98
CA CYS A 92 -13.75 11.16 19.56
C CYS A 92 -13.56 12.12 20.76
N ASP A 93 -12.87 13.25 20.55
CA ASP A 93 -12.85 14.40 21.47
C ASP A 93 -13.83 15.48 20.95
N PRO A 94 -14.79 15.97 21.76
CA PRO A 94 -15.72 17.03 21.35
C PRO A 94 -15.07 18.38 20.97
N ASN A 95 -13.80 18.61 21.32
CA ASN A 95 -13.05 19.82 20.97
C ASN A 95 -12.20 19.65 19.71
N ASP A 96 -12.11 18.44 19.19
CA ASP A 96 -11.42 18.10 17.96
C ASP A 96 -12.50 17.82 16.92
N LEU A 97 -12.44 18.40 15.73
CA LEU A 97 -13.42 18.14 14.67
C LEU A 97 -12.69 17.41 13.56
N PRO A 98 -13.20 16.28 13.05
CA PRO A 98 -12.58 15.63 11.90
C PRO A 98 -12.69 16.55 10.69
N ASP A 99 -11.72 16.44 9.77
CA ASP A 99 -11.55 17.36 8.64
C ASP A 99 -12.66 17.23 7.56
N CYS A 100 -13.61 16.30 7.74
CA CYS A 100 -14.68 16.00 6.79
C CYS A 100 -16.05 15.82 7.47
N GLY A 101 -17.10 16.38 6.84
CA GLY A 101 -18.50 16.21 7.22
C GLY A 101 -19.00 17.05 8.42
N ASP A 102 -20.32 17.13 8.59
CA ASP A 102 -20.93 17.59 9.85
C ASP A 102 -20.87 16.42 10.84
N CYS A 103 -19.91 16.45 11.76
CA CYS A 103 -19.66 15.38 12.72
C CYS A 103 -19.99 15.81 14.15
N SER A 104 -20.56 14.89 14.93
CA SER A 104 -20.81 15.05 16.35
C SER A 104 -20.27 13.86 17.14
N CYS A 105 -19.63 14.14 18.28
CA CYS A 105 -19.12 13.11 19.16
C CYS A 105 -20.22 12.61 20.11
N GLU A 106 -20.71 11.38 19.88
CA GLU A 106 -21.71 10.72 20.73
C GLU A 106 -21.13 9.43 21.31
N ASP A 107 -21.12 9.30 22.65
CA ASP A 107 -20.62 8.12 23.38
C ASP A 107 -19.19 7.68 22.99
N GLY A 108 -18.35 8.66 22.64
CA GLY A 108 -16.97 8.42 22.21
C GLY A 108 -16.84 8.02 20.75
N LEU A 109 -17.90 7.97 19.95
CA LEU A 109 -17.82 7.68 18.53
C LEU A 109 -18.18 8.90 17.66
N TRP A 110 -17.45 9.11 16.57
CA TRP A 110 -17.81 10.10 15.56
C TRP A 110 -19.10 9.68 14.83
N VAL A 111 -20.15 10.49 14.99
CA VAL A 111 -21.39 10.39 14.22
C VAL A 111 -21.37 11.48 13.17
N CYS A 112 -21.00 11.12 11.95
CA CYS A 112 -20.87 12.05 10.82
C CYS A 112 -22.02 11.91 9.83
N THR A 113 -22.43 13.02 9.22
CA THR A 113 -23.28 12.96 8.02
C THR A 113 -22.44 12.46 6.85
N ALA A 114 -22.52 11.16 6.56
CA ALA A 114 -21.70 10.42 5.58
C ALA A 114 -21.35 11.19 4.29
N ILE A 115 -20.19 11.85 4.30
CA ILE A 115 -19.41 12.32 3.16
C ILE A 115 -17.97 11.92 3.48
N GLY A 116 -17.42 11.01 2.68
CA GLY A 116 -16.04 10.46 2.69
C GLY A 116 -15.13 10.86 3.84
N CYS A 117 -15.23 10.16 4.97
CA CYS A 117 -14.21 10.20 6.01
C CYS A 117 -13.57 8.82 6.09
N ASP A 118 -12.37 8.67 5.52
CA ASP A 118 -11.52 7.52 5.76
C ASP A 118 -10.68 7.79 7.02
N PRO A 119 -10.90 7.08 8.14
CA PRO A 119 -10.12 7.23 9.36
C PRO A 119 -8.75 6.50 9.30
N THR A 120 -8.39 5.89 8.17
CA THR A 120 -7.15 5.14 7.99
C THR A 120 -6.27 5.73 6.90
N GLY A 121 -5.89 7.00 7.09
CA GLY A 121 -4.62 7.56 6.60
C GLY A 121 -4.39 7.49 5.09
N GLY A 122 -4.83 8.54 4.39
CA GLY A 122 -4.46 8.74 2.98
C GLY A 122 -5.51 9.50 2.18
N SER A 123 -6.13 10.53 2.77
CA SER A 123 -6.95 11.48 2.01
C SER A 123 -6.60 12.86 2.54
N ASP A 124 -5.69 13.55 1.86
CA ASP A 124 -5.37 14.96 2.05
C ASP A 124 -6.56 15.85 1.64
N THR A 125 -7.70 15.62 2.27
CA THR A 125 -8.87 16.47 2.18
C THR A 125 -8.96 17.26 3.48
N GLY A 126 -8.02 18.19 3.69
CA GLY A 126 -8.03 19.00 4.92
C GLY A 126 -6.91 20.04 5.05
N VAL A 127 -7.10 21.20 4.43
CA VAL A 127 -6.52 22.49 4.88
C VAL A 127 -4.97 22.60 4.89
N GLY A 128 -4.33 22.30 3.77
CA GLY A 128 -2.97 22.75 3.42
C GLY A 128 -2.99 23.57 2.12
N GLU A 129 -1.99 24.43 1.88
CA GLU A 129 -1.75 24.94 0.52
C GLU A 129 -1.49 23.72 -0.37
N CYS A 130 -2.36 23.48 -1.34
CA CYS A 130 -2.16 22.40 -2.30
C CYS A 130 -0.85 22.59 -3.08
N ASP A 131 -0.19 21.50 -3.45
CA ASP A 131 0.95 21.55 -4.36
C ASP A 131 0.43 21.63 -5.81
N PRO A 132 0.81 22.63 -6.62
CA PRO A 132 0.44 22.70 -8.04
C PRO A 132 1.03 21.60 -8.91
N ASP A 133 2.04 20.87 -8.42
CA ASP A 133 2.62 19.72 -9.11
C ASP A 133 1.89 18.39 -8.77
N GLU A 134 0.90 18.42 -7.87
CA GLU A 134 0.02 17.29 -7.55
C GLU A 134 -1.33 17.41 -8.27
N GLU A 135 -1.83 16.30 -8.80
CA GLU A 135 -3.15 16.19 -9.43
C GLU A 135 -3.88 14.94 -8.91
N PRO A 136 -4.30 14.92 -7.64
CA PRO A 136 -4.98 13.76 -7.08
C PRO A 136 -6.30 13.53 -7.82
N ASP A 137 -6.57 12.27 -8.12
CA ASP A 137 -7.78 11.78 -8.76
C ASP A 137 -8.29 10.57 -7.98
N ASP A 138 -9.59 10.53 -7.67
CA ASP A 138 -10.23 9.36 -7.05
C ASP A 138 -10.77 8.35 -8.10
N GLY A 139 -10.33 8.51 -9.36
CA GLY A 139 -10.75 7.74 -10.53
C GLY A 139 -12.00 8.29 -11.22
N CYS A 140 -12.70 9.25 -10.63
CA CYS A 140 -13.87 9.92 -11.20
C CYS A 140 -13.87 11.45 -10.96
N ASN A 141 -13.18 11.91 -9.91
CA ASN A 141 -12.98 13.29 -9.56
C ASN A 141 -11.51 13.67 -9.57
N GLY A 142 -11.11 14.39 -10.61
CA GLY A 142 -9.82 15.08 -10.64
C GLY A 142 -9.85 16.37 -9.81
N CYS A 143 -8.76 16.63 -9.11
CA CYS A 143 -8.51 17.85 -8.36
C CYS A 143 -7.42 18.71 -9.02
N LEU A 144 -7.64 20.02 -9.06
CA LEU A 144 -6.65 21.00 -9.52
C LEU A 144 -6.32 21.98 -8.41
N CYS A 145 -5.03 22.23 -8.20
CA CYS A 145 -4.61 23.27 -7.27
C CYS A 145 -4.77 24.67 -7.91
N GLN A 146 -5.67 25.50 -7.36
CA GLN A 146 -5.86 26.89 -7.77
C GLN A 146 -5.72 27.82 -6.58
N ASP A 147 -4.78 28.77 -6.65
CA ASP A 147 -4.52 29.76 -5.60
C ASP A 147 -4.33 29.12 -4.20
N GLY A 148 -3.62 27.98 -4.15
CA GLY A 148 -3.36 27.23 -2.92
C GLY A 148 -4.58 26.49 -2.36
N THR A 149 -5.65 26.35 -3.15
CA THR A 149 -6.85 25.58 -2.79
C THR A 149 -7.16 24.50 -3.83
N TRP A 150 -7.45 23.29 -3.36
CA TRP A 150 -7.95 22.21 -4.22
C TRP A 150 -9.33 22.57 -4.79
N THR A 151 -9.43 22.54 -6.11
CA THR A 151 -10.69 22.65 -6.87
C THR A 151 -10.94 21.33 -7.56
N CYS A 152 -11.78 20.49 -6.93
CA CYS A 152 -12.12 19.17 -7.45
C CYS A 152 -13.46 19.18 -8.17
N THR A 153 -13.64 18.27 -9.13
CA THR A 153 -14.99 17.92 -9.58
C THR A 153 -15.72 17.15 -8.48
N ALA A 154 -17.05 17.27 -8.42
CA ALA A 154 -17.89 16.60 -7.42
C ALA A 154 -18.91 15.70 -8.11
N ASN A 155 -18.41 14.74 -8.88
CA ASN A 155 -19.18 13.68 -9.48
C ASN A 155 -19.48 12.61 -8.43
N VAL A 156 -20.63 11.96 -8.56
CA VAL A 156 -20.91 10.74 -7.80
C VAL A 156 -20.10 9.62 -8.44
N CYS A 157 -19.01 9.23 -7.80
CA CYS A 157 -18.16 8.14 -8.27
C CYS A 157 -18.93 6.83 -8.19
N PRO A 158 -18.93 6.00 -9.24
CA PRO A 158 -19.41 4.64 -9.11
C PRO A 158 -18.48 3.88 -8.15
N ASP A 159 -19.05 3.00 -7.32
CA ASP A 159 -18.27 2.17 -6.38
C ASP A 159 -17.26 1.25 -7.10
N SER A 160 -17.44 1.04 -8.41
CA SER A 160 -16.51 0.38 -9.32
C SER A 160 -16.26 1.23 -10.57
N PRO A 161 -14.99 1.59 -10.87
CA PRO A 161 -14.68 2.33 -12.09
C PRO A 161 -15.10 1.55 -13.33
N PRO A 162 -15.65 2.22 -14.36
CA PRO A 162 -16.08 1.56 -15.58
C PRO A 162 -14.89 1.06 -16.40
N VAL A 163 -15.09 -0.03 -17.15
CA VAL A 163 -14.14 -0.44 -18.18
C VAL A 163 -14.02 0.68 -19.24
N GLY A 164 -12.84 1.30 -19.31
CA GLY A 164 -12.51 2.38 -20.23
C GLY A 164 -12.12 1.90 -21.63
N ILE A 165 -11.78 2.83 -22.52
CA ILE A 165 -11.27 2.49 -23.87
C ILE A 165 -9.76 2.67 -23.87
N CYS A 166 -9.02 1.67 -24.32
CA CYS A 166 -7.57 1.74 -24.35
C CYS A 166 -7.12 2.78 -25.38
N ASP A 167 -6.32 3.76 -24.96
CA ASP A 167 -5.76 4.79 -25.83
C ASP A 167 -4.27 4.58 -26.18
N GLY A 168 -3.66 3.56 -25.55
CA GLY A 168 -2.26 3.20 -25.72
C GLY A 168 -1.29 3.93 -24.79
N THR A 169 -1.80 4.67 -23.81
CA THR A 169 -1.00 5.35 -22.77
C THR A 169 -1.01 4.64 -21.41
N GLU A 170 -1.70 3.50 -21.32
CA GLU A 170 -1.82 2.68 -20.11
C GLU A 170 -0.45 2.31 -19.51
N VAL A 171 -0.26 2.65 -18.24
CA VAL A 171 0.89 2.21 -17.43
C VAL A 171 0.60 0.80 -16.89
N VAL A 172 1.62 -0.05 -16.85
CA VAL A 172 1.50 -1.47 -16.51
C VAL A 172 2.63 -1.92 -15.59
N ASP A 173 2.78 -1.23 -14.45
CA ASP A 173 3.75 -1.60 -13.44
C ASP A 173 3.48 -3.00 -12.89
N PRO A 174 4.49 -3.74 -12.40
CA PRO A 174 4.34 -5.15 -12.11
C PRO A 174 3.33 -5.45 -10.99
N PHE A 175 2.32 -6.26 -11.32
CA PHE A 175 1.41 -6.90 -10.36
C PHE A 175 1.11 -8.33 -10.81
N THR A 176 0.44 -9.09 -9.94
CA THR A 176 -0.04 -10.44 -10.22
C THR A 176 -1.52 -10.54 -9.92
N ILE A 177 -2.30 -11.09 -10.85
CA ILE A 177 -3.71 -11.43 -10.62
C ILE A 177 -3.75 -12.83 -10.00
N LEU A 178 -4.22 -12.92 -8.76
CA LEU A 178 -4.35 -14.17 -8.01
C LEU A 178 -5.67 -14.89 -8.32
N ASP A 179 -6.75 -14.14 -8.50
CA ASP A 179 -8.08 -14.68 -8.82
C ASP A 179 -8.91 -13.67 -9.62
N ALA A 180 -9.88 -14.18 -10.37
CA ALA A 180 -10.84 -13.35 -11.09
C ALA A 180 -12.24 -13.97 -11.05
N ALA A 181 -13.25 -13.13 -10.84
CA ALA A 181 -14.65 -13.51 -10.83
C ALA A 181 -15.50 -12.45 -11.55
N VAL A 182 -16.68 -12.85 -11.99
CA VAL A 182 -17.72 -11.93 -12.44
C VAL A 182 -18.92 -12.08 -11.52
N MET A 183 -19.37 -10.97 -10.95
CA MET A 183 -20.57 -10.89 -10.13
C MET A 183 -21.48 -9.80 -10.68
N ASP A 184 -22.69 -10.16 -11.07
CA ASP A 184 -23.65 -9.27 -11.75
C ASP A 184 -23.05 -8.58 -12.99
N HIS A 185 -22.63 -7.33 -12.85
CA HIS A 185 -22.05 -6.52 -13.91
C HIS A 185 -20.64 -6.02 -13.55
N GLU A 186 -19.97 -6.67 -12.60
CA GLU A 186 -18.65 -6.28 -12.14
C GLU A 186 -17.63 -7.40 -12.39
N LEU A 187 -16.47 -7.01 -12.91
CA LEU A 187 -15.27 -7.84 -12.91
C LEU A 187 -14.54 -7.63 -11.59
N LEU A 188 -14.45 -8.70 -10.80
CA LEU A 188 -13.73 -8.71 -9.54
C LEU A 188 -12.36 -9.35 -9.75
N LEU A 189 -11.28 -8.64 -9.43
CA LEU A 189 -9.91 -9.15 -9.50
C LEU A 189 -9.28 -9.13 -8.13
N THR A 190 -8.72 -10.25 -7.69
CA THR A 190 -7.81 -10.26 -6.54
C THR A 190 -6.39 -10.08 -7.05
N VAL A 191 -5.76 -8.96 -6.72
CA VAL A 191 -4.41 -8.61 -7.18
C VAL A 191 -3.42 -8.62 -6.03
N GLN A 192 -2.15 -8.81 -6.36
CA GLN A 192 -1.02 -8.68 -5.45
C GLN A 192 0.11 -7.95 -6.17
N TYR A 193 0.71 -6.97 -5.52
CA TYR A 193 1.76 -6.12 -6.06
C TYR A 193 2.78 -5.77 -4.96
N SER A 194 3.93 -5.21 -5.34
CA SER A 194 4.92 -4.67 -4.40
C SER A 194 4.62 -3.20 -4.12
N GLY A 195 4.82 -2.74 -2.89
CA GLY A 195 4.55 -1.35 -2.49
C GLY A 195 3.77 -1.29 -1.18
N GLY A 196 2.84 -0.35 -1.08
CA GLY A 196 1.92 -0.16 0.05
C GLY A 196 2.22 1.06 0.92
N CYS A 197 3.08 1.97 0.46
CA CYS A 197 3.36 3.24 1.10
C CYS A 197 2.92 4.44 0.26
N ALA A 198 2.85 4.28 -1.07
CA ALA A 198 2.21 5.22 -1.97
C ALA A 198 0.82 4.72 -2.38
N THR A 199 0.04 5.59 -3.01
CA THR A 199 -1.20 5.20 -3.68
C THR A 199 -0.88 4.42 -4.95
N HIS A 200 -1.70 3.41 -5.25
CA HIS A 200 -1.59 2.60 -6.46
C HIS A 200 -2.86 2.77 -7.28
N ASP A 201 -2.72 3.19 -8.53
CA ASP A 201 -3.85 3.47 -9.39
C ASP A 201 -4.09 2.29 -10.32
N PHE A 202 -5.28 1.68 -10.19
CA PHE A 202 -5.70 0.56 -11.03
C PHE A 202 -6.83 0.96 -11.97
N GLY A 203 -6.67 0.58 -13.23
CA GLY A 203 -7.69 0.76 -14.27
C GLY A 203 -7.89 -0.50 -15.09
N THR A 204 -8.94 -0.49 -15.91
CA THR A 204 -9.09 -1.48 -16.97
C THR A 204 -9.67 -0.87 -18.22
N CYS A 205 -9.20 -1.33 -19.36
CA CYS A 205 -9.64 -0.87 -20.66
C CYS A 205 -9.77 -2.01 -21.67
N TRP A 206 -10.49 -1.75 -22.76
CA TRP A 206 -10.59 -2.63 -23.93
C TRP A 206 -10.51 -1.83 -25.24
N ASP A 207 -10.40 -2.52 -26.37
CA ASP A 207 -10.17 -1.93 -27.70
C ASP A 207 -11.45 -1.73 -28.54
N GLU A 208 -12.62 -1.85 -27.92
CA GLU A 208 -13.94 -1.82 -28.56
C GLU A 208 -14.16 -2.87 -29.67
N ALA A 209 -13.31 -3.90 -29.72
CA ALA A 209 -13.38 -4.93 -30.75
C ALA A 209 -13.88 -6.26 -30.20
N PHE A 210 -14.90 -6.81 -30.88
CA PHE A 210 -15.33 -8.20 -30.67
C PHE A 210 -14.57 -9.12 -31.60
N LEU A 211 -13.88 -10.12 -31.04
CA LEU A 211 -13.25 -11.18 -31.82
C LEU A 211 -14.32 -12.10 -32.44
N GLU A 212 -14.05 -12.57 -33.65
CA GLU A 212 -14.92 -13.49 -34.38
C GLU A 212 -14.89 -14.91 -33.76
N SER A 213 -15.66 -15.12 -32.71
CA SER A 213 -15.81 -16.41 -32.00
C SER A 213 -17.24 -16.62 -31.46
N GLU A 214 -17.48 -17.79 -30.89
CA GLU A 214 -18.74 -18.13 -30.20
C GLU A 214 -18.42 -18.82 -28.84
N PRO A 215 -18.67 -18.17 -27.68
CA PRO A 215 -19.12 -16.79 -27.51
C PRO A 215 -18.15 -15.77 -28.11
N VAL A 216 -18.61 -14.55 -28.34
CA VAL A 216 -17.71 -13.46 -28.80
C VAL A 216 -16.73 -13.12 -27.68
N GLN A 217 -15.54 -12.74 -28.07
CA GLN A 217 -14.45 -12.47 -27.13
C GLN A 217 -14.04 -11.01 -27.18
N VAL A 218 -13.58 -10.47 -26.05
CA VAL A 218 -12.91 -9.17 -25.95
C VAL A 218 -11.60 -9.32 -25.20
N GLY A 219 -10.65 -8.41 -25.42
CA GLY A 219 -9.43 -8.30 -24.63
C GLY A 219 -9.58 -7.20 -23.59
N LEU A 220 -9.26 -7.49 -22.33
CA LEU A 220 -9.16 -6.51 -21.26
C LEU A 220 -7.69 -6.34 -20.87
N LEU A 221 -7.22 -5.11 -20.86
CA LEU A 221 -5.95 -4.72 -20.27
C LEU A 221 -6.23 -4.16 -18.88
N ILE A 222 -5.37 -4.51 -17.92
CA ILE A 222 -5.38 -3.93 -16.58
C ILE A 222 -4.18 -2.99 -16.50
N SER A 223 -4.44 -1.72 -16.19
CA SER A 223 -3.39 -0.73 -15.93
C SER A 223 -3.09 -0.67 -14.44
N HIS A 224 -1.84 -0.35 -14.13
CA HIS A 224 -1.32 -0.20 -12.79
C HIS A 224 -0.18 0.82 -12.83
N GLU A 225 -0.33 1.89 -12.05
CA GLU A 225 0.70 2.90 -11.77
C GLU A 225 1.06 2.80 -10.28
N ASP A 226 2.32 2.52 -9.98
CA ASP A 226 2.81 2.34 -8.61
C ASP A 226 3.43 3.60 -8.00
N ASN A 227 3.51 4.70 -8.75
CA ASN A 227 4.04 5.99 -8.32
C ASN A 227 5.48 5.89 -7.76
N ASP A 228 6.30 4.99 -8.33
CA ASP A 228 7.67 4.68 -7.89
C ASP A 228 7.74 4.29 -6.39
N ASP A 229 6.72 3.57 -5.86
CA ASP A 229 6.65 3.19 -4.45
C ASP A 229 7.89 2.38 -4.01
N PRO A 230 8.73 2.92 -3.10
CA PRO A 230 9.96 2.27 -2.67
C PRO A 230 9.73 1.13 -1.67
N CYS A 231 8.50 0.90 -1.21
CA CYS A 231 8.20 -0.08 -0.19
C CYS A 231 8.19 -1.52 -0.72
N ASP A 232 8.75 -2.42 0.08
CA ASP A 232 8.84 -3.85 -0.24
C ASP A 232 7.70 -4.68 0.40
N ALA A 233 6.58 -4.05 0.78
CA ALA A 233 5.43 -4.82 1.24
C ALA A 233 4.78 -5.54 0.04
N LEU A 234 3.92 -6.51 0.34
CA LEU A 234 3.24 -7.30 -0.69
C LEU A 234 1.72 -7.31 -0.43
N PRO A 235 1.03 -6.16 -0.62
CA PRO A 235 -0.41 -6.05 -0.41
C PRO A 235 -1.20 -7.03 -1.28
N THR A 236 -2.42 -7.34 -0.85
CA THR A 236 -3.36 -8.13 -1.64
C THR A 236 -4.71 -7.47 -1.54
N GLU A 237 -5.25 -7.09 -2.68
CA GLU A 237 -6.43 -6.24 -2.76
C GLU A 237 -7.47 -6.82 -3.73
N MET A 238 -8.73 -6.46 -3.51
CA MET A 238 -9.83 -6.84 -4.38
C MET A 238 -10.28 -5.59 -5.14
N LEU A 239 -10.07 -5.61 -6.45
CA LEU A 239 -10.52 -4.58 -7.38
C LEU A 239 -11.88 -4.97 -7.96
N ALA A 240 -12.71 -3.97 -8.26
CA ALA A 240 -13.99 -4.14 -8.93
C ALA A 240 -14.10 -3.17 -10.11
N PHE A 241 -14.50 -3.66 -11.27
CA PHE A 241 -14.68 -2.85 -12.49
C PHE A 241 -16.05 -3.05 -13.13
N ASP A 242 -16.76 -1.98 -13.45
CA ASP A 242 -18.09 -2.04 -14.08
C ASP A 242 -18.00 -2.45 -15.56
N LEU A 243 -18.57 -3.61 -15.87
CA LEU A 243 -18.65 -4.23 -17.21
C LEU A 243 -19.82 -3.68 -18.05
N SER A 244 -20.62 -2.75 -17.53
CA SER A 244 -21.73 -2.14 -18.25
C SER A 244 -21.33 -1.53 -19.61
N PRO A 245 -20.19 -0.84 -19.77
CA PRO A 245 -19.74 -0.34 -21.07
C PRO A 245 -19.60 -1.47 -22.11
N VAL A 246 -18.93 -2.55 -21.74
CA VAL A 246 -18.71 -3.73 -22.61
C VAL A 246 -20.04 -4.41 -22.94
N ARG A 247 -20.91 -4.58 -21.94
CA ARG A 247 -22.27 -5.11 -22.11
C ARG A 247 -23.07 -4.29 -23.12
N ASN A 248 -23.10 -2.97 -22.94
CA ASN A 248 -23.90 -2.07 -23.76
C ASN A 248 -23.39 -2.06 -25.21
N ALA A 249 -22.07 -2.05 -25.42
CA ALA A 249 -21.47 -2.18 -26.74
C ALA A 249 -21.88 -3.49 -27.43
N TRP A 250 -21.99 -4.60 -26.68
CA TRP A 250 -22.49 -5.86 -27.21
C TRP A 250 -23.97 -5.80 -27.58
N ILE A 251 -24.81 -5.23 -26.71
CA ILE A 251 -26.25 -5.04 -26.98
C ILE A 251 -26.43 -4.22 -28.27
N ASP A 252 -25.65 -3.15 -28.44
CA ASP A 252 -25.70 -2.29 -29.61
C ASP A 252 -25.21 -3.02 -30.88
N ALA A 253 -24.15 -3.81 -30.79
CA ALA A 253 -23.60 -4.55 -31.93
C ALA A 253 -24.50 -5.72 -32.38
N TYR A 254 -25.05 -6.47 -31.43
CA TYR A 254 -25.76 -7.73 -31.69
C TYR A 254 -27.29 -7.62 -31.58
N GLN A 255 -27.80 -6.45 -31.15
CA GLN A 255 -29.24 -6.13 -31.07
C GLN A 255 -30.03 -7.15 -30.21
N GLN A 256 -29.40 -7.64 -29.15
CA GLN A 256 -29.94 -8.61 -28.20
C GLN A 256 -29.76 -8.08 -26.78
N LEU A 257 -30.69 -8.40 -25.87
CA LEU A 257 -30.68 -7.91 -24.48
C LEU A 257 -29.95 -8.83 -23.50
N SER A 258 -29.60 -10.03 -23.94
CA SER A 258 -28.89 -11.04 -23.14
C SER A 258 -27.89 -11.78 -24.00
N GLY A 259 -26.77 -12.18 -23.43
CA GLY A 259 -25.69 -12.84 -24.15
C GLY A 259 -24.55 -13.28 -23.24
N THR A 260 -23.54 -13.91 -23.84
CA THR A 260 -22.29 -14.26 -23.17
C THR A 260 -21.14 -13.62 -23.92
N ILE A 261 -20.23 -12.98 -23.19
CA ILE A 261 -18.96 -12.46 -23.69
C ILE A 261 -17.85 -13.18 -22.92
N THR A 262 -16.87 -13.73 -23.63
CA THR A 262 -15.66 -14.24 -22.99
C THR A 262 -14.65 -13.09 -22.85
N LEU A 263 -14.38 -12.68 -21.60
CA LEU A 263 -13.44 -11.63 -21.25
C LEU A 263 -12.03 -12.22 -21.15
N ASN A 264 -11.10 -11.83 -22.02
CA ASN A 264 -9.70 -12.22 -21.93
C ASN A 264 -8.93 -11.19 -21.12
N VAL A 265 -8.69 -11.46 -19.84
CA VAL A 265 -7.97 -10.57 -18.92
C VAL A 265 -6.47 -10.77 -19.07
N ALA A 266 -5.77 -9.72 -19.52
CA ALA A 266 -4.33 -9.74 -19.70
C ALA A 266 -3.62 -10.12 -18.38
N GLY A 267 -2.63 -11.02 -18.46
CA GLY A 267 -1.89 -11.48 -17.29
C GLY A 267 -2.56 -12.58 -16.45
N TRP A 268 -3.81 -12.96 -16.74
CA TRP A 268 -4.53 -14.00 -15.99
C TRP A 268 -5.07 -15.14 -16.87
N GLY A 269 -6.00 -14.85 -17.78
CA GLY A 269 -6.76 -15.88 -18.48
C GLY A 269 -8.08 -15.37 -19.03
N SER A 270 -9.07 -16.26 -19.14
CA SER A 270 -10.39 -15.93 -19.70
C SER A 270 -11.52 -16.28 -18.74
N ILE A 271 -12.52 -15.41 -18.63
CA ILE A 271 -13.74 -15.64 -17.83
C ILE A 271 -14.99 -15.27 -18.64
N ASP A 272 -16.05 -16.06 -18.50
CA ASP A 272 -17.31 -15.79 -19.18
C ASP A 272 -18.18 -14.82 -18.37
N TYR A 273 -18.64 -13.77 -19.03
CA TYR A 273 -19.61 -12.81 -18.52
C TYR A 273 -20.95 -13.02 -19.23
N THR A 274 -21.98 -13.41 -18.47
CA THR A 274 -23.34 -13.61 -18.98
C THR A 274 -24.30 -12.62 -18.33
N PHE A 275 -25.14 -11.98 -19.13
CA PHE A 275 -26.14 -10.98 -18.73
C PHE A 275 -27.44 -11.16 -19.50
#